data_AF-A0A8T3L3D9-F1
#
_entry.id   AF-A0A8T3L3D9-F1
#
_cell.length_a   1.000
_cell.length_b   1.000
_cell.length_c   1.000
_cell.angle_alpha   90.00
_cell.angle_beta   90.00
_cell.angle_gamma   90.00
#
_symmetry.space_group_name_H-M   'P 1'
#
loop_
_entity.id
_entity.type
_entity.pdbx_description
1 polymer ?
#
loop_
_entity_poly.entity_id
_entity_poly.type
_entity_poly.pdbx_seq_one_letter_code
_entity_poly.pdbx_strand_id
1 'polypeptide(L)'
;MPDISVSTYLLSDPAQTTTTGAVPAQKERPVRVAKSAGVLQIITPRKLSLCGTRHPWRSGERVLNGQAAIPRQGCFALEIAAPAESRGFFFKKRDDGALFRLAPSECRHLGVRSSRNSNGMTLRLPSQHRRGVEGVLHSDDQSERETYYAIITNDDRSAGVVAAHLALLPESCHGYEDPQLNSEELMGWLQKLDQLMLEHASNVAWTSRDITLINTRKSLINIY
;
A
#
# COMPACT_ATOMS: atom_id res chain seq x y z
N MET A 1 -34.66 30.86 -41.34
CA MET A 1 -36.05 30.42 -41.06
C MET A 1 -36.94 30.87 -42.20
N PRO A 2 -37.97 30.11 -42.63
CA PRO A 2 -38.52 28.83 -42.12
C PRO A 2 -38.08 27.64 -43.03
N ASP A 3 -37.99 26.35 -42.67
CA ASP A 3 -38.72 25.43 -41.77
C ASP A 3 -40.09 24.97 -42.29
N ILE A 4 -40.10 23.85 -43.03
CA ILE A 4 -41.27 22.97 -43.21
C ILE A 4 -40.76 21.52 -43.28
N SER A 5 -40.91 20.82 -42.17
CA SER A 5 -40.73 19.37 -42.02
C SER A 5 -41.93 18.61 -42.60
N VAL A 6 -41.66 17.60 -43.41
CA VAL A 6 -42.63 16.58 -43.82
C VAL A 6 -42.00 15.22 -43.54
N SER A 7 -42.63 14.42 -42.67
CA SER A 7 -42.52 12.98 -42.80
C SER A 7 -43.75 12.26 -42.28
N THR A 8 -44.15 11.36 -43.15
CA THR A 8 -45.33 10.52 -43.27
C THR A 8 -45.42 9.40 -42.24
N TYR A 9 -46.67 9.09 -41.92
CA TYR A 9 -47.18 7.91 -41.23
C TYR A 9 -46.60 6.58 -41.75
N LEU A 10 -46.51 5.57 -40.87
CA LEU A 10 -46.98 4.21 -41.17
C LEU A 10 -47.25 3.42 -39.87
N LEU A 11 -48.44 2.80 -39.87
CA LEU A 11 -49.04 1.90 -38.90
C LEU A 11 -48.68 0.43 -39.21
N SER A 12 -48.77 -0.43 -38.18
CA SER A 12 -49.09 -1.88 -38.21
C SER A 12 -48.00 -2.85 -38.73
N ASP A 13 -47.75 -4.05 -38.19
CA ASP A 13 -48.56 -4.96 -37.33
C ASP A 13 -47.66 -6.07 -36.69
N PRO A 14 -48.21 -7.04 -35.90
CA PRO A 14 -47.51 -7.80 -34.85
C PRO A 14 -47.07 -9.24 -35.22
N ALA A 15 -46.55 -9.94 -34.19
CA ALA A 15 -46.26 -11.38 -34.07
C ALA A 15 -44.84 -11.76 -34.58
N GLN A 16 -44.04 -12.63 -33.95
CA GLN A 16 -44.31 -13.82 -33.14
C GLN A 16 -43.17 -14.09 -32.13
N THR A 17 -43.53 -14.87 -31.12
CA THR A 17 -42.72 -15.54 -30.09
C THR A 17 -41.45 -16.24 -30.59
N THR A 18 -40.33 -15.97 -29.92
CA THR A 18 -39.27 -16.97 -29.74
C THR A 18 -38.64 -16.84 -28.35
N THR A 19 -38.60 -17.97 -27.67
CA THR A 19 -38.05 -18.28 -26.36
C THR A 19 -36.65 -17.70 -26.17
N THR A 20 -36.47 -16.82 -25.18
CA THR A 20 -35.13 -16.45 -24.69
C THR A 20 -35.09 -16.72 -23.19
N GLY A 21 -34.31 -17.73 -22.82
CA GLY A 21 -34.02 -18.04 -21.42
C GLY A 21 -33.51 -16.80 -20.71
N ALA A 22 -34.04 -16.56 -19.51
CA ALA A 22 -33.59 -15.50 -18.64
C ALA A 22 -32.11 -15.72 -18.31
N VAL A 23 -31.23 -14.97 -18.97
CA VAL A 23 -29.86 -14.75 -18.52
C VAL A 23 -29.99 -14.02 -17.18
N PRO A 24 -29.51 -14.58 -16.06
CA PRO A 24 -29.55 -13.84 -14.81
C PRO A 24 -28.69 -12.60 -14.99
N ALA A 25 -29.30 -11.44 -14.81
CA ALA A 25 -28.61 -10.15 -14.80
C ALA A 25 -27.48 -10.25 -13.77
N GLN A 26 -26.25 -10.42 -14.25
CA GLN A 26 -25.07 -10.21 -13.44
C GLN A 26 -25.15 -8.77 -13.00
N LYS A 27 -25.43 -8.59 -11.71
CA LYS A 27 -25.37 -7.30 -11.04
C LYS A 27 -23.94 -6.83 -11.18
N GLU A 28 -23.65 -6.06 -12.23
CA GLU A 28 -22.35 -5.44 -12.46
C GLU A 28 -21.97 -4.75 -11.17
N ARG A 29 -20.98 -5.34 -10.49
CA ARG A 29 -20.35 -4.71 -9.34
C ARG A 29 -19.81 -3.40 -9.90
N PRO A 30 -20.21 -2.23 -9.35
CA PRO A 30 -19.70 -0.97 -9.88
C PRO A 30 -18.18 -1.06 -9.89
N VAL A 31 -17.57 -0.87 -11.06
CA VAL A 31 -16.13 -0.77 -11.24
C VAL A 31 -15.71 0.45 -10.43
N ARG A 32 -15.31 0.22 -9.19
CA ARG A 32 -14.87 1.27 -8.28
C ARG A 32 -13.46 1.61 -8.71
N VAL A 33 -13.34 2.64 -9.53
CA VAL A 33 -12.06 3.27 -9.91
C VAL A 33 -11.17 3.39 -8.68
N ALA A 34 -9.94 2.90 -8.77
CA ALA A 34 -8.98 3.10 -7.70
C ALA A 34 -8.71 4.60 -7.57
N LYS A 35 -9.20 5.18 -6.48
CA LYS A 35 -8.93 6.57 -6.12
C LYS A 35 -7.42 6.73 -5.90
N SER A 36 -6.92 7.92 -6.21
CA SER A 36 -5.55 8.37 -5.91
C SER A 36 -5.09 7.84 -4.56
N ALA A 37 -3.92 7.19 -4.55
CA ALA A 37 -3.29 6.75 -3.31
C ALA A 37 -3.17 7.95 -2.37
N GLY A 38 -3.61 7.77 -1.12
CA GLY A 38 -3.33 8.75 -0.09
C GLY A 38 -1.83 8.91 0.12
N VAL A 39 -1.43 9.91 0.90
CA VAL A 39 -0.02 10.04 1.30
C VAL A 39 0.35 8.86 2.20
N LEU A 40 1.44 8.16 1.90
CA LEU A 40 2.01 7.15 2.78
C LEU A 40 2.65 7.83 4.00
N GLN A 41 2.08 7.56 5.16
CA GLN A 41 2.49 8.11 6.44
C GLN A 41 3.36 7.12 7.20
N ILE A 42 4.37 7.67 7.88
CA ILE A 42 5.14 6.95 8.87
C ILE A 42 4.58 7.32 10.24
N ILE A 43 4.14 6.32 11.00
CA ILE A 43 3.59 6.46 12.34
C ILE A 43 4.61 5.92 13.33
N THR A 44 5.10 6.73 14.25
CA THR A 44 6.00 6.28 15.32
C THR A 44 5.27 6.27 16.66
N PRO A 45 5.70 5.45 17.63
CA PRO A 45 5.32 5.67 19.02
C PRO A 45 5.64 7.10 19.45
N ARG A 46 4.80 7.66 20.33
CA ARG A 46 5.09 8.95 20.97
C ARG A 46 6.33 8.87 21.86
N LYS A 47 6.59 7.71 22.50
CA LYS A 47 7.82 7.43 23.25
C LYS A 47 8.58 6.29 22.57
N LEU A 48 9.69 6.62 21.91
CA LEU A 48 10.52 5.64 21.19
C LEU A 48 11.19 4.61 22.10
N SER A 49 11.36 4.90 23.40
CA SER A 49 11.82 3.92 24.39
C SER A 49 10.91 2.70 24.54
N LEU A 50 9.71 2.74 23.96
CA LEU A 50 8.75 1.64 23.99
C LEU A 50 8.89 0.66 22.81
N CYS A 51 9.78 0.93 21.86
CA CYS A 51 9.92 0.13 20.64
C CYS A 51 10.28 -1.34 20.87
N GLY A 52 10.97 -1.67 21.97
CA GLY A 52 11.27 -3.05 22.37
C GLY A 52 10.27 -3.67 23.34
N THR A 53 9.15 -3.00 23.63
CA THR A 53 8.16 -3.48 24.61
C THR A 53 7.00 -4.20 23.91
N ARG A 54 6.15 -4.90 24.67
CA ARG A 54 4.93 -5.51 24.14
C ARG A 54 3.90 -4.49 23.63
N HIS A 55 3.97 -3.24 24.11
CA HIS A 55 2.99 -2.19 23.83
C HIS A 55 3.70 -0.90 23.37
N PRO A 56 4.36 -0.91 22.20
CA PRO A 56 5.05 0.26 21.65
C PRO A 56 4.12 1.47 21.54
N TRP A 57 2.82 1.28 21.29
CA TRP A 57 1.87 2.37 21.06
C TRP A 57 1.18 2.87 22.36
N ARG A 58 1.50 2.32 23.54
CA ARG A 58 0.79 2.66 24.81
C ARG A 58 0.83 4.15 25.19
N SER A 59 1.84 4.89 24.72
CA SER A 59 1.95 6.34 24.94
C SER A 59 1.23 7.17 23.89
N GLY A 60 0.45 6.53 23.01
CA GLY A 60 -0.13 7.12 21.83
C GLY A 60 0.84 7.15 20.64
N GLU A 61 0.29 7.60 19.53
CA GLU A 61 0.94 7.62 18.21
C GLU A 61 1.37 9.05 17.84
N ARG A 62 2.32 9.13 16.91
CA ARG A 62 2.78 10.37 16.29
C ARG A 62 3.03 10.14 14.80
N VAL A 63 2.41 10.96 13.96
CA VAL A 63 2.72 11.00 12.52
C VAL A 63 4.05 11.73 12.35
N LEU A 64 4.93 11.13 11.57
CA LEU A 64 6.21 11.72 11.24
C LEU A 64 6.06 12.61 9.99
N ASN A 65 6.10 13.91 10.21
CA ASN A 65 5.92 14.93 9.16
C ASN A 65 7.28 15.34 8.57
N GLY A 66 7.34 15.56 7.25
CA GLY A 66 8.51 16.18 6.59
C GLY A 66 9.78 15.33 6.62
N GLN A 67 10.93 15.97 6.86
CA GLN A 67 12.29 15.36 6.88
C GLN A 67 12.68 14.76 8.25
N ALA A 68 11.72 14.55 9.16
CA ALA A 68 12.04 14.03 10.47
C ALA A 68 12.73 12.65 10.37
N ALA A 69 13.87 12.50 11.05
CA ALA A 69 14.62 11.26 10.99
C ALA A 69 14.10 10.24 12.01
N ILE A 70 14.18 8.96 11.67
CA ILE A 70 13.92 7.86 12.59
C ILE A 70 15.26 7.43 13.17
N PRO A 71 15.38 7.26 14.50
CA PRO A 71 16.55 6.58 15.07
C PRO A 71 16.79 5.24 14.39
N ARG A 72 18.05 4.87 14.16
CA ARG A 72 18.42 3.47 13.90
C ARG A 72 17.89 2.61 15.05
N GLN A 73 17.43 1.40 14.74
CA GLN A 73 16.61 0.55 15.64
C GLN A 73 15.28 1.16 16.10
N GLY A 74 14.89 2.30 15.54
CA GLY A 74 13.59 2.90 15.78
C GLY A 74 12.49 1.99 15.25
N CYS A 75 11.29 2.19 15.78
CA CYS A 75 10.13 1.41 15.38
C CYS A 75 9.01 2.30 14.90
N PHE A 76 8.27 1.81 13.91
CA PHE A 76 7.19 2.56 13.27
C PHE A 76 6.18 1.63 12.60
N ALA A 77 5.13 2.22 12.06
CA ALA A 77 4.17 1.60 11.17
C ALA A 77 3.99 2.49 9.95
N LEU A 78 3.64 1.86 8.84
CA LEU A 78 3.20 2.50 7.61
C LEU A 78 1.68 2.59 7.63
N GLU A 79 1.15 3.75 7.30
CA GLU A 79 -0.29 3.97 7.19
C GLU A 79 -0.62 4.76 5.94
N ILE A 80 -1.61 4.31 5.17
CA ILE A 80 -2.07 4.99 3.96
C ILE A 80 -3.58 5.08 3.94
N ALA A 81 -4.12 6.23 3.55
CA ALA A 81 -5.56 6.38 3.35
C ALA A 81 -6.01 5.51 2.18
N ALA A 82 -7.02 4.67 2.41
CA ALA A 82 -7.53 3.74 1.41
C ALA A 82 -9.01 3.42 1.65
N PRO A 83 -9.78 3.15 0.58
CA PRO A 83 -11.14 2.60 0.71
C PRO A 83 -11.20 1.34 1.58
N ALA A 84 -12.34 1.10 2.24
CA ALA A 84 -12.53 0.02 3.23
C ALA A 84 -12.23 -1.41 2.71
N GLU A 85 -12.30 -1.63 1.39
CA GLU A 85 -12.10 -2.92 0.72
C GLU A 85 -10.81 -2.98 -0.11
N SER A 86 -9.92 -2.00 0.07
CA SER A 86 -8.63 -2.00 -0.62
C SER A 86 -7.69 -3.04 -0.02
N ARG A 87 -6.95 -3.72 -0.90
CA ARG A 87 -5.76 -4.49 -0.55
C ARG A 87 -4.55 -3.56 -0.59
N GLY A 88 -3.68 -3.72 0.40
CA GLY A 88 -2.44 -2.97 0.51
C GLY A 88 -1.24 -3.90 0.33
N PHE A 89 -0.34 -3.50 -0.55
CA PHE A 89 0.93 -4.14 -0.79
C PHE A 89 2.03 -3.18 -0.42
N PHE A 90 3.06 -3.68 0.27
CA PHE A 90 4.13 -2.84 0.78
C PHE A 90 5.47 -3.50 0.53
N PHE A 91 6.43 -2.70 0.12
CA PHE A 91 7.82 -3.10 -0.03
C PHE A 91 8.72 -1.92 0.34
N LYS A 92 9.99 -2.19 0.62
CA LYS A 92 10.99 -1.15 0.87
C LYS A 92 12.19 -1.31 -0.06
N LYS A 93 12.88 -0.19 -0.25
CA LYS A 93 14.19 -0.09 -0.88
C LYS A 93 15.18 0.47 0.12
N ARG A 94 16.31 -0.20 0.29
CA ARG A 94 17.45 0.26 1.10
C ARG A 94 18.38 1.16 0.26
N ASP A 95 19.25 1.92 0.91
CA ASP A 95 20.22 2.80 0.26
C ASP A 95 21.22 2.09 -0.67
N ASP A 96 21.56 0.83 -0.39
CA ASP A 96 22.33 -0.04 -1.28
C ASP A 96 21.55 -0.54 -2.51
N GLY A 97 20.26 -0.20 -2.60
CA GLY A 97 19.36 -0.60 -3.68
C GLY A 97 18.59 -1.89 -3.42
N ALA A 98 18.85 -2.60 -2.33
CA ALA A 98 18.17 -3.85 -2.02
C ALA A 98 16.67 -3.63 -1.81
N LEU A 99 15.85 -4.52 -2.39
CA LEU A 99 14.40 -4.49 -2.30
C LEU A 99 13.86 -5.63 -1.43
N PHE A 100 12.93 -5.31 -0.55
CA PHE A 100 12.32 -6.27 0.35
C PHE A 100 10.80 -6.14 0.34
N ARG A 101 10.10 -7.26 0.18
CA ARG A 101 8.65 -7.33 0.37
C ARG A 101 8.34 -7.28 1.87
N LEU A 102 7.41 -6.40 2.22
CA LEU A 102 6.90 -6.25 3.58
C LEU A 102 5.48 -6.82 3.71
N ALA A 103 4.65 -6.67 2.68
CA ALA A 103 3.29 -7.22 2.65
C ALA A 103 2.76 -7.44 1.22
N PRO A 104 1.96 -8.51 0.98
CA PRO A 104 1.65 -9.61 1.90
C PRO A 104 2.95 -10.32 2.33
N SER A 105 2.98 -10.96 3.49
CA SER A 105 4.19 -11.59 4.04
C SER A 105 3.81 -12.79 4.90
N GLU A 106 4.71 -13.77 4.95
CA GLU A 106 4.62 -14.92 5.86
C GLU A 106 5.06 -14.55 7.29
N CYS A 107 5.72 -13.40 7.48
CA CYS A 107 6.05 -12.87 8.79
C CYS A 107 4.75 -12.62 9.58
N ARG A 108 4.46 -13.46 10.57
CA ARG A 108 3.22 -13.39 11.39
C ARG A 108 2.97 -12.02 12.03
N HIS A 109 4.01 -11.22 12.23
CA HIS A 109 3.92 -9.89 12.81
C HIS A 109 3.64 -8.77 11.79
N LEU A 110 3.82 -9.00 10.47
CA LEU A 110 3.68 -8.02 9.39
C LEU A 110 2.36 -8.17 8.60
N GLY A 111 1.23 -8.21 9.32
CA GLY A 111 -0.09 -8.20 8.68
C GLY A 111 -0.47 -6.81 8.16
N VAL A 112 -1.27 -6.74 7.10
CA VAL A 112 -1.97 -5.51 6.67
C VAL A 112 -3.43 -5.64 7.02
N ARG A 113 -3.99 -4.61 7.66
CA ARG A 113 -5.44 -4.53 7.91
C ARG A 113 -5.97 -3.14 7.69
N SER A 114 -7.24 -3.08 7.30
CA SER A 114 -7.98 -1.83 7.35
C SER A 114 -8.19 -1.41 8.80
N SER A 115 -7.92 -0.14 9.06
CA SER A 115 -8.14 0.53 10.34
C SER A 115 -8.92 1.82 10.10
N ARG A 116 -9.51 2.36 11.16
CA ARG A 116 -10.15 3.68 11.13
C ARG A 116 -9.36 4.62 12.01
N ASN A 117 -9.00 5.78 11.49
CA ASN A 117 -8.39 6.88 12.23
C ASN A 117 -9.25 8.16 12.10
N SER A 118 -8.75 9.29 12.62
CA SER A 118 -9.41 10.60 12.53
C SER A 118 -9.63 11.08 11.08
N ASN A 119 -8.86 10.56 10.13
CA ASN A 119 -8.85 10.96 8.73
C ASN A 119 -9.64 9.99 7.83
N GLY A 120 -10.26 8.96 8.41
CA GLY A 120 -11.10 7.99 7.70
C GLY A 120 -10.56 6.57 7.76
N MET A 121 -10.76 5.83 6.66
CA MET A 121 -10.27 4.45 6.53
C MET A 121 -8.83 4.45 6.03
N THR A 122 -8.00 3.63 6.67
CA THR A 122 -6.59 3.47 6.32
C THR A 122 -6.22 2.00 6.22
N LEU A 123 -5.15 1.71 5.48
CA LEU A 123 -4.44 0.43 5.54
C LEU A 123 -3.17 0.64 6.36
N ARG A 124 -2.96 -0.23 7.35
CA ARG A 124 -1.81 -0.15 8.26
C ARG A 124 -0.96 -1.40 8.24
N LEU A 125 0.36 -1.20 8.20
CA LEU A 125 1.40 -2.22 8.31
C LEU A 125 2.45 -1.80 9.36
N PRO A 126 2.70 -2.58 10.42
CA PRO A 126 1.98 -3.79 10.77
C PRO A 126 0.59 -3.48 11.34
N SER A 127 -0.36 -4.38 11.09
CA SER A 127 -1.68 -4.30 11.68
C SER A 127 -1.58 -4.48 13.20
N GLN A 128 -2.33 -3.69 13.96
CA GLN A 128 -2.42 -3.86 15.40
C GLN A 128 -2.93 -5.27 15.74
N HIS A 129 -2.11 -6.04 16.45
CA HIS A 129 -2.39 -7.44 16.81
C HIS A 129 -3.32 -7.49 18.02
N ARG A 130 -4.38 -8.31 17.96
CA ARG A 130 -5.39 -8.43 19.04
C ARG A 130 -4.91 -9.20 20.29
N ARG A 131 -3.72 -9.81 20.28
CA ARG A 131 -3.22 -10.71 21.33
C ARG A 131 -2.07 -10.15 22.18
N GLY A 132 -2.00 -8.82 22.32
CA GLY A 132 -1.16 -8.18 23.34
C GLY A 132 0.31 -7.95 22.99
N VAL A 133 0.73 -8.19 21.74
CA VAL A 133 2.01 -7.69 21.21
C VAL A 133 1.68 -6.86 19.98
N GLU A 134 1.91 -5.56 20.04
CA GLU A 134 1.63 -4.69 18.89
C GLU A 134 2.79 -4.76 17.90
N GLY A 135 2.49 -5.02 16.63
CA GLY A 135 3.52 -5.13 15.60
C GLY A 135 4.14 -3.77 15.28
N VAL A 136 5.44 -3.79 15.01
CA VAL A 136 6.22 -2.66 14.52
C VAL A 136 7.14 -3.11 13.40
N LEU A 137 7.43 -2.19 12.48
CA LEU A 137 8.57 -2.29 11.59
C LEU A 137 9.78 -1.69 12.30
N HIS A 138 10.96 -2.26 12.04
CA HIS A 138 12.23 -1.71 12.48
C HIS A 138 13.01 -1.21 11.25
N SER A 139 13.68 -0.08 11.41
CA SER A 139 14.64 0.41 10.41
C SER A 139 15.91 -0.44 10.42
N ASP A 140 16.55 -0.63 9.27
CA ASP A 140 17.84 -1.31 9.18
C ASP A 140 18.96 -0.49 9.85
N ASP A 141 19.81 -1.14 10.63
CA ASP A 141 20.94 -0.51 11.31
C ASP A 141 22.10 -0.16 10.38
N GLN A 142 22.16 -0.82 9.22
CA GLN A 142 23.20 -0.61 8.22
C GLN A 142 22.87 0.47 7.20
N SER A 143 21.63 0.97 7.21
CA SER A 143 21.18 1.96 6.23
C SER A 143 21.17 3.38 6.79
N GLU A 144 21.43 4.36 5.93
CA GLU A 144 21.20 5.78 6.21
C GLU A 144 19.86 6.27 5.66
N ARG A 145 19.34 5.59 4.64
CA ARG A 145 18.09 5.95 3.96
C ARG A 145 17.33 4.72 3.49
N GLU A 146 16.03 4.73 3.75
CA GLU A 146 15.11 3.72 3.23
C GLU A 146 13.94 4.42 2.53
N THR A 147 13.47 3.84 1.43
CA THR A 147 12.25 4.25 0.75
C THR A 147 11.19 3.17 0.91
N TYR A 148 10.04 3.55 1.46
CA TYR A 148 8.89 2.67 1.59
C TYR A 148 7.89 2.94 0.49
N TYR A 149 7.32 1.88 -0.07
CA TYR A 149 6.32 1.95 -1.12
C TYR A 149 5.03 1.31 -0.65
N ALA A 150 3.91 1.88 -1.07
CA ALA A 150 2.59 1.33 -0.85
C ALA A 150 1.84 1.30 -2.18
N ILE A 151 1.30 0.13 -2.53
CA ILE A 151 0.41 -0.06 -3.67
C ILE A 151 -0.96 -0.45 -3.12
N ILE A 152 -1.99 0.24 -3.55
CA ILE A 152 -3.38 -0.02 -3.17
C ILE A 152 -4.22 -0.36 -4.39
N THR A 153 -5.08 -1.35 -4.25
CA THR A 153 -6.06 -1.71 -5.28
C THR A 153 -7.26 -2.38 -4.63
N ASN A 154 -8.42 -2.22 -5.23
CA ASN A 154 -9.67 -2.91 -4.89
C ASN A 154 -10.11 -3.89 -5.99
N ASP A 155 -9.29 -4.06 -7.04
CA ASP A 155 -9.52 -4.97 -8.14
C ASP A 155 -8.79 -6.30 -7.90
N ASP A 156 -9.51 -7.41 -8.04
CA ASP A 156 -8.99 -8.74 -7.75
C ASP A 156 -7.88 -9.14 -8.74
N ARG A 157 -8.03 -8.77 -10.02
CA ARG A 157 -7.05 -9.08 -11.05
C ARG A 157 -5.76 -8.30 -10.85
N SER A 158 -5.85 -6.98 -10.68
CA SER A 158 -4.70 -6.14 -10.33
C SER A 158 -4.01 -6.61 -9.06
N ALA A 159 -4.78 -6.94 -8.02
CA ALA A 159 -4.21 -7.46 -6.78
C ALA A 159 -3.41 -8.75 -7.00
N GLY A 160 -3.91 -9.68 -7.80
CA GLY A 160 -3.21 -10.93 -8.12
C GLY A 160 -1.89 -10.68 -8.86
N VAL A 161 -1.89 -9.79 -9.84
CA VAL A 161 -0.69 -9.45 -10.63
C VAL A 161 0.37 -8.75 -9.75
N VAL A 162 -0.05 -7.78 -8.93
CA VAL A 162 0.85 -7.09 -7.99
C VAL A 162 1.42 -8.06 -6.96
N ALA A 163 0.58 -8.94 -6.40
CA ALA A 163 1.02 -9.97 -5.45
C ALA A 163 2.10 -10.87 -6.06
N ALA A 164 1.88 -11.36 -7.28
CA ALA A 164 2.80 -12.25 -7.98
C ALA A 164 4.15 -11.55 -8.27
N HIS A 165 4.13 -10.28 -8.67
CA HIS A 165 5.35 -9.53 -8.94
C HIS A 165 6.17 -9.25 -7.67
N LEU A 166 5.50 -8.90 -6.56
CA LEU A 166 6.15 -8.67 -5.27
C LEU A 166 6.67 -9.96 -4.62
N ALA A 167 6.06 -11.12 -4.92
CA ALA A 167 6.52 -12.41 -4.41
C ALA A 167 7.94 -12.78 -4.86
N LEU A 168 8.46 -12.13 -5.90
CA LEU A 168 9.85 -12.26 -6.36
C LEU A 168 10.86 -11.60 -5.41
N LEU A 169 10.41 -10.70 -4.52
CA LEU A 169 11.28 -10.05 -3.55
C LEU A 169 11.43 -10.90 -2.28
N PRO A 170 12.62 -10.88 -1.65
CA PRO A 170 12.80 -11.48 -0.33
C PRO A 170 11.93 -10.80 0.72
N GLU A 171 11.53 -11.56 1.75
CA GLU A 171 10.83 -11.00 2.91
C GLU A 171 11.81 -10.43 3.94
N SER A 172 11.45 -9.31 4.55
CA SER A 172 12.17 -8.75 5.70
C SER A 172 11.46 -9.15 7.01
N CYS A 173 11.72 -10.37 7.51
CA CYS A 173 11.16 -10.83 8.79
C CYS A 173 12.07 -10.57 10.00
N HIS A 174 13.39 -10.58 9.81
CA HIS A 174 14.34 -10.80 10.91
C HIS A 174 15.58 -9.89 10.90
N GLY A 175 15.55 -8.76 10.19
CA GLY A 175 16.61 -7.76 10.25
C GLY A 175 17.95 -8.16 9.63
N TYR A 176 18.10 -9.41 9.17
CA TYR A 176 19.18 -9.79 8.25
C TYR A 176 18.62 -9.79 6.83
N GLU A 177 19.10 -8.82 6.06
CA GLU A 177 18.59 -8.43 4.76
C GLU A 177 19.73 -8.52 3.75
N ASP A 178 19.92 -9.70 3.18
CA ASP A 178 20.89 -9.91 2.10
C ASP A 178 20.25 -9.54 0.76
N PRO A 179 20.84 -8.62 -0.05
CA PRO A 179 20.32 -8.29 -1.36
C PRO A 179 20.36 -9.52 -2.27
N GLN A 180 19.19 -9.96 -2.76
CA GLN A 180 19.11 -11.12 -3.66
C GLN A 180 19.23 -10.75 -5.14
N LEU A 181 18.89 -9.49 -5.49
CA LEU A 181 18.94 -9.01 -6.86
C LEU A 181 20.22 -8.23 -7.09
N ASN A 182 20.92 -8.53 -8.17
CA ASN A 182 22.00 -7.67 -8.65
C ASN A 182 21.43 -6.38 -9.29
N SER A 183 22.29 -5.42 -9.61
CA SER A 183 21.87 -4.11 -10.13
C SER A 183 21.05 -4.18 -11.43
N GLU A 184 21.35 -5.12 -12.33
CA GLU A 184 20.63 -5.30 -13.60
C GLU A 184 19.24 -5.88 -13.35
N GLU A 185 19.17 -6.93 -12.52
CA GLU A 185 17.91 -7.56 -12.12
C GLU A 185 17.00 -6.58 -11.37
N LEU A 186 17.58 -5.74 -10.50
CA LEU A 186 16.87 -4.67 -9.79
C LEU A 186 16.22 -3.67 -10.75
N MET A 187 16.98 -3.20 -11.74
CA MET A 187 16.47 -2.26 -12.74
C MET A 187 15.36 -2.88 -13.57
N GLY A 188 15.55 -4.13 -14.03
CA GLY A 188 14.51 -4.86 -14.77
C GLY A 188 13.26 -5.09 -13.92
N TRP A 189 13.42 -5.39 -12.63
CA TRP A 189 12.30 -5.57 -11.71
C TRP A 189 11.49 -4.28 -11.52
N LEU A 190 12.17 -3.15 -11.33
CA LEU A 190 11.53 -1.83 -11.17
C LEU A 190 10.82 -1.38 -12.45
N GLN A 191 11.45 -1.53 -13.61
CA GLN A 191 10.83 -1.22 -14.90
C GLN A 191 9.57 -2.05 -15.15
N LYS A 192 9.60 -3.34 -14.80
CA LYS A 192 8.42 -4.20 -14.89
C LYS A 192 7.32 -3.78 -13.92
N LEU A 193 7.68 -3.34 -12.71
CA LEU A 193 6.70 -2.78 -11.77
C LEU A 193 6.06 -1.52 -12.36
N ASP A 194 6.84 -0.59 -12.89
CA ASP A 194 6.32 0.65 -13.51
C ASP A 194 5.36 0.34 -14.66
N GLN A 195 5.73 -0.60 -15.53
CA GLN A 195 4.86 -1.07 -16.61
C GLN A 195 3.53 -1.65 -16.08
N LEU A 196 3.58 -2.47 -15.02
CA LEU A 196 2.38 -3.00 -14.37
C LEU A 196 1.50 -1.90 -13.77
N MET A 197 2.11 -0.86 -13.17
CA MET A 197 1.36 0.27 -12.62
C MET A 197 0.68 1.08 -13.74
N LEU A 198 1.32 1.21 -14.91
CA LEU A 198 0.75 1.88 -16.07
C LEU A 198 -0.40 1.07 -16.70
N GLU A 199 -0.21 -0.23 -16.90
CA GLU A 199 -1.24 -1.13 -17.47
C GLU A 199 -2.50 -1.20 -16.61
N HIS A 200 -2.34 -1.05 -15.29
CA HIS A 200 -3.43 -1.11 -14.31
C HIS A 200 -3.77 0.25 -13.69
N ALA A 201 -3.41 1.37 -14.32
CA ALA A 201 -3.52 2.72 -13.74
C ALA A 201 -4.95 3.12 -13.32
N SER A 202 -5.99 2.51 -13.89
CA SER A 202 -7.39 2.74 -13.50
C SER A 202 -7.79 2.05 -12.18
N ASN A 203 -7.04 1.02 -11.78
CA ASN A 203 -7.37 0.11 -10.69
C ASN A 203 -6.28 0.01 -9.62
N VAL A 204 -5.12 0.60 -9.87
CA VAL A 204 -3.98 0.59 -8.95
C VAL A 204 -3.55 2.02 -8.70
N ALA A 205 -3.33 2.35 -7.43
CA ALA A 205 -2.65 3.56 -7.05
C ALA A 205 -1.45 3.21 -6.18
N TRP A 206 -0.35 3.94 -6.34
CA TRP A 206 0.86 3.70 -5.59
C TRP A 206 1.52 5.01 -5.18
N THR A 207 2.32 4.94 -4.13
CA THR A 207 3.04 6.08 -3.57
C THR A 207 4.29 5.58 -2.84
N SER A 208 5.22 6.49 -2.59
CA SER A 208 6.44 6.20 -1.84
C SER A 208 6.70 7.25 -0.76
N ARG A 209 7.51 6.86 0.22
CA ARG A 209 7.93 7.71 1.33
C ARG A 209 9.37 7.39 1.71
N ASP A 210 10.23 8.38 1.57
CA ASP A 210 11.62 8.30 2.05
C ASP A 210 11.68 8.56 3.55
N ILE A 211 12.59 7.85 4.21
CA ILE A 211 12.99 8.11 5.58
C ILE A 211 14.52 8.23 5.67
N THR A 212 14.97 9.10 6.57
CA THR A 212 16.38 9.22 6.94
C THR A 212 16.59 8.55 8.29
N LEU A 213 17.63 7.74 8.41
CA LEU A 213 17.97 7.01 9.62
C LEU A 213 19.15 7.67 10.33
N ILE A 214 18.97 8.00 11.61
CA ILE A 214 19.99 8.69 12.42
C ILE A 214 20.50 7.81 13.56
N ASN A 215 21.81 7.89 13.85
CA ASN A 215 22.39 7.19 14.98
C ASN A 215 22.11 7.97 16.28
N THR A 216 21.41 7.35 17.23
CA THR A 216 21.08 7.93 18.54
C THR A 216 22.31 8.23 19.40
N ARG A 217 23.46 7.57 19.18
CA ARG A 217 24.71 7.92 19.89
C ARG A 217 25.28 9.29 19.51
N LYS A 218 24.85 9.89 18.39
CA LYS A 218 25.23 11.25 18.00
C LYS A 218 24.19 12.33 18.37
N SER A 219 23.02 11.95 18.89
CA SER A 219 21.93 12.92 19.21
C SER A 219 21.87 13.35 20.69
N LEU A 220 22.87 12.99 21.52
CA LEU A 220 23.02 13.54 22.87
C LEU A 220 23.70 14.92 22.89
N ILE A 221 23.78 15.61 21.75
CA ILE A 221 24.28 16.98 21.70
C ILE A 221 23.13 17.89 21.28
N ASN A 222 22.70 18.68 22.26
CA ASN A 222 21.82 19.84 22.22
C ASN A 222 20.33 19.58 21.98
N ILE A 223 19.53 19.56 23.07
CA ILE A 223 18.63 20.68 23.43
C ILE A 223 18.54 20.71 24.97
N TYR A 224 19.19 21.69 25.61
CA TYR A 224 18.81 22.22 26.93
C TYR A 224 17.94 23.46 26.69
#